data_AF-A0A356S3G1-F1
#
_entry.id   AF-A0A356S3G1-F1
#
_cell.length_a   1.000
_cell.length_b   1.000
_cell.length_c   1.000
_cell.angle_alpha   90.00
_cell.angle_beta   90.00
_cell.angle_gamma   90.00
#
_symmetry.space_group_name_H-M   'P 1'
#
loop_
_entity.id
_entity.type
_entity.pdbx_description
1 polymer ?
#
loop_
_entity_poly.entity_id
_entity_poly.type
_entity_poly.pdbx_seq_one_letter_code
_entity_poly.pdbx_strand_id
1 'polypeptide(L)'
;MYLKGKSRRGPSARETLLMHAVPRLVFNGAIQNIQTSWVKMGQRGAMVALNCGANDLGGSLMNESITRAAGAEHGQEWVPRQITAAVAAAGRQPRMRTTLYADAPEQQRIRAFEAADLTQIINTDAGKHQRSKVLQDARTEMQRSIGAET
;
A
#
# COMPACT_ATOMS: atom_id res chain seq x y z
N MET A 1 -15.53 10.10 -8.25
CA MET A 1 -15.58 10.81 -9.54
C MET A 1 -16.22 9.97 -10.65
N TYR A 2 -15.78 8.73 -10.88
CA TYR A 2 -16.28 7.87 -11.97
C TYR A 2 -17.81 7.65 -11.94
N LEU A 3 -18.37 7.17 -10.82
CA LEU A 3 -19.82 6.94 -10.69
C LEU A 3 -20.67 8.21 -10.83
N LYS A 4 -20.05 9.40 -10.75
CA LYS A 4 -20.70 10.70 -10.98
C LYS A 4 -20.46 11.24 -12.40
N GLY A 5 -19.89 10.45 -13.30
CA GLY A 5 -19.55 10.83 -14.68
C GLY A 5 -18.42 11.84 -14.82
N LYS A 6 -17.69 12.16 -13.73
CA LYS A 6 -16.66 13.21 -13.71
C LYS A 6 -15.24 12.72 -14.03
N SER A 7 -15.07 11.43 -14.31
CA SER A 7 -13.80 10.85 -14.71
C SER A 7 -14.04 9.57 -15.53
N ARG A 8 -13.05 9.15 -16.32
CA ARG A 8 -13.05 7.82 -16.92
C ARG A 8 -13.05 6.73 -15.84
N ARG A 9 -13.41 5.50 -16.24
CA ARG A 9 -13.20 4.30 -15.41
C ARG A 9 -11.70 4.15 -15.12
N GLY A 10 -11.38 3.56 -13.96
CA GLY A 10 -10.03 3.13 -13.65
C GLY A 10 -9.42 2.26 -14.76
N PRO A 11 -8.10 2.03 -14.73
CA PRO A 11 -7.40 1.31 -15.77
C PRO A 11 -8.00 -0.08 -15.99
N SER A 12 -8.09 -0.47 -17.26
CA SER A 12 -8.36 -1.85 -17.67
C SER A 12 -7.22 -2.77 -17.28
N ALA A 13 -7.49 -4.08 -17.20
CA ALA A 13 -6.45 -5.08 -16.92
C ALA A 13 -5.27 -4.97 -17.91
N ARG A 14 -5.55 -4.70 -19.19
CA ARG A 14 -4.53 -4.50 -20.22
C ARG A 14 -3.67 -3.28 -19.93
N GLU A 15 -4.26 -2.14 -19.61
CA GLU A 15 -3.51 -0.93 -19.25
C GLU A 15 -2.60 -1.20 -18.04
N THR A 16 -3.08 -1.92 -17.03
CA THR A 16 -2.27 -2.23 -15.85
C THR A 16 -1.10 -3.18 -16.15
N LEU A 17 -1.26 -4.13 -17.06
CA LEU A 17 -0.15 -4.99 -17.51
C LEU A 17 0.88 -4.21 -18.35
N LEU A 18 0.42 -3.27 -19.18
CA LEU A 18 1.33 -2.40 -19.94
C LEU A 18 2.22 -1.54 -19.03
N MET A 19 1.73 -1.15 -17.85
CA MET A 19 2.53 -0.46 -16.84
C MET A 19 3.72 -1.28 -16.31
N HIS A 20 3.78 -2.59 -16.56
CA HIS A 20 4.91 -3.44 -16.22
C HIS A 20 5.72 -3.84 -17.46
N ALA A 21 5.04 -4.15 -18.56
CA ALA A 21 5.67 -4.61 -19.80
C ALA A 21 6.49 -3.51 -20.48
N VAL A 22 5.95 -2.29 -20.57
CA VAL A 22 6.64 -1.20 -21.25
C VAL A 22 7.92 -0.80 -20.51
N PRO A 23 7.92 -0.58 -19.18
CA PRO A 23 9.17 -0.29 -18.46
C PRO A 23 10.21 -1.39 -18.58
N ARG A 24 9.80 -2.68 -18.62
CA ARG A 24 10.74 -3.79 -18.81
C ARG A 24 11.50 -3.67 -20.14
N LEU A 25 10.79 -3.29 -21.20
CA LEU A 25 11.40 -3.11 -22.52
C LEU A 25 12.25 -1.85 -22.59
N VAL A 26 11.71 -0.72 -22.12
CA VAL A 26 12.35 0.59 -22.22
C VAL A 26 13.59 0.70 -21.32
N PHE A 27 13.52 0.20 -20.09
CA PHE A 27 14.60 0.30 -19.11
C PHE A 27 15.42 -0.98 -18.99
N ASN A 28 15.37 -1.85 -19.99
CA ASN A 28 16.17 -3.07 -19.99
C ASN A 28 17.65 -2.75 -19.80
N GLY A 29 18.27 -3.32 -18.75
CA GLY A 29 19.66 -3.03 -18.35
C GLY A 29 19.85 -1.80 -17.45
N ALA A 30 18.92 -0.84 -17.44
CA ALA A 30 19.00 0.37 -16.60
C ALA A 30 18.27 0.20 -15.26
N ILE A 31 17.05 -0.37 -15.28
CA ILE A 31 16.27 -0.68 -14.09
C ILE A 31 16.06 -2.18 -14.02
N GLN A 32 16.76 -2.82 -13.09
CA GLN A 32 16.78 -4.29 -12.98
C GLN A 32 15.44 -4.83 -12.50
N ASN A 33 14.81 -4.14 -11.55
CA ASN A 33 13.66 -4.64 -10.80
C ASN A 33 12.40 -3.81 -11.03
N ILE A 34 11.33 -4.49 -11.44
CA ILE A 34 9.99 -3.92 -11.61
C ILE A 34 9.05 -4.66 -10.67
N GLN A 35 8.48 -3.93 -9.73
CA GLN A 35 7.59 -4.46 -8.72
C GLN A 35 6.14 -4.50 -9.20
N THR A 36 5.44 -5.59 -8.88
CA THR A 36 3.99 -5.67 -8.97
C THR A 36 3.36 -5.76 -7.58
N SER A 37 2.24 -5.05 -7.39
CA SER A 37 1.51 -4.99 -6.13
C SER A 37 0.29 -5.90 -6.19
N TRP A 38 0.30 -6.98 -5.41
CA TRP A 38 -0.81 -7.94 -5.39
C TRP A 38 -2.09 -7.37 -4.77
N VAL A 39 -2.01 -6.40 -3.84
CA VAL A 39 -3.21 -5.73 -3.28
C VAL A 39 -3.93 -4.85 -4.31
N LYS A 40 -3.23 -4.40 -5.36
CA LYS A 40 -3.83 -3.65 -6.47
C LYS A 40 -4.27 -4.56 -7.61
N MET A 41 -3.48 -5.61 -7.88
CA MET A 41 -3.69 -6.51 -9.01
C MET A 41 -4.61 -7.70 -8.70
N GLY A 42 -4.81 -8.02 -7.42
CA GLY A 42 -5.15 -9.36 -6.97
C GLY A 42 -4.00 -10.35 -7.19
N GLN A 43 -4.07 -11.51 -6.52
CA GLN A 43 -3.05 -12.56 -6.62
C GLN A 43 -2.86 -13.03 -8.08
N ARG A 44 -3.98 -13.31 -8.79
CA ARG A 44 -3.94 -13.73 -10.19
C ARG A 44 -3.32 -12.66 -11.10
N GLY A 45 -3.72 -11.40 -10.93
CA GLY A 45 -3.18 -10.30 -11.73
C GLY A 45 -1.68 -10.10 -11.48
N ALA A 46 -1.22 -10.28 -10.26
CA ALA A 46 0.20 -10.24 -9.92
C ALA A 46 0.99 -11.36 -10.61
N MET A 47 0.46 -12.58 -10.68
CA MET A 47 1.11 -13.67 -11.42
C MET A 47 1.20 -13.38 -12.92
N VAL A 48 0.15 -12.81 -13.51
CA VAL A 48 0.19 -12.36 -14.91
C VAL A 48 1.24 -11.25 -15.08
N ALA A 49 1.31 -10.29 -14.15
CA ALA A 49 2.31 -9.22 -14.20
C ALA A 49 3.75 -9.74 -14.13
N LEU A 50 4.02 -10.80 -13.34
CA LEU A 50 5.32 -11.48 -13.34
C LEU A 50 5.69 -12.02 -14.73
N ASN A 51 4.71 -12.48 -15.51
CA ASN A 51 4.91 -12.91 -16.89
C ASN A 51 4.87 -11.77 -17.92
N CYS A 52 4.60 -10.54 -17.48
CA CYS A 52 4.54 -9.34 -18.31
C CYS A 52 5.59 -8.30 -17.89
N GLY A 53 6.76 -8.75 -17.43
CA GLY A 53 7.94 -7.90 -17.21
C GLY A 53 8.24 -7.53 -15.76
N ALA A 54 7.30 -7.75 -14.84
CA ALA A 54 7.61 -7.67 -13.41
C ALA A 54 8.50 -8.85 -12.99
N ASN A 55 9.40 -8.62 -12.05
CA ASN A 55 10.24 -9.66 -11.45
C ASN A 55 10.30 -9.54 -9.92
N ASP A 56 9.62 -8.55 -9.36
CA ASP A 56 9.53 -8.30 -7.94
C ASP A 56 8.06 -8.27 -7.53
N LEU A 57 7.71 -9.00 -6.48
CA LEU A 57 6.36 -9.10 -5.96
C LEU A 57 6.32 -8.43 -4.60
N GLY A 58 5.37 -7.53 -4.39
CA GLY A 58 5.15 -6.94 -3.07
C GLY A 58 5.00 -8.01 -1.99
N GLY A 59 5.58 -7.77 -0.81
CA GLY A 59 5.57 -8.74 0.29
C GLY A 59 4.19 -9.00 0.90
N SER A 60 4.16 -9.82 1.95
CA SER A 60 2.97 -9.96 2.80
C SER A 60 2.69 -8.63 3.49
N LEU A 61 1.43 -8.21 3.47
CA LEU A 61 0.95 -7.01 4.15
C LEU A 61 0.03 -7.47 5.27
N MET A 62 0.23 -6.89 6.45
CA MET A 62 -0.50 -7.21 7.67
C MET A 62 -1.38 -6.03 8.07
N ASN A 63 -2.65 -6.29 8.38
CA ASN A 63 -3.58 -5.30 8.94
C ASN A 63 -3.76 -4.01 8.12
N GLU A 64 -4.24 -4.14 6.89
CA GLU A 64 -4.51 -2.99 6.03
C GLU A 64 -5.87 -2.31 6.30
N SER A 65 -6.01 -1.67 7.46
CA SER A 65 -7.17 -0.81 7.77
C SER A 65 -7.33 0.33 6.73
N ILE A 66 -6.22 0.81 6.15
CA ILE A 66 -6.17 1.88 5.15
C ILE A 66 -6.62 1.40 3.75
N THR A 67 -6.19 0.22 3.30
CA THR A 67 -6.52 -0.31 1.97
C THR A 67 -8.01 -0.69 1.86
N ARG A 68 -8.62 -1.15 2.97
CA ARG A 68 -10.08 -1.29 3.10
C ARG A 68 -10.79 0.06 3.03
N ALA A 69 -10.31 1.07 3.76
CA ALA A 69 -10.90 2.41 3.71
C ALA A 69 -10.81 3.04 2.31
N ALA A 70 -9.82 2.64 1.51
CA ALA A 70 -9.64 3.06 0.12
C ALA A 70 -10.38 2.21 -0.93
N GLY A 71 -11.16 1.19 -0.52
CA GLY A 71 -12.04 0.43 -1.40
C GLY A 71 -11.40 -0.72 -2.19
N ALA A 72 -10.27 -1.27 -1.74
CA ALA A 72 -9.71 -2.48 -2.34
C ALA A 72 -10.34 -3.75 -1.72
N GLU A 73 -10.68 -4.73 -2.56
CA GLU A 73 -11.36 -5.99 -2.16
C GLU A 73 -10.39 -7.16 -1.88
N HIS A 74 -9.11 -7.02 -2.20
CA HIS A 74 -8.18 -8.15 -2.22
C HIS A 74 -7.41 -8.31 -0.89
N GLY A 75 -7.81 -9.30 -0.09
CA GLY A 75 -7.02 -10.02 0.93
C GLY A 75 -6.48 -9.21 2.12
N GLN A 76 -6.72 -9.68 3.35
CA GLN A 76 -6.10 -9.08 4.56
C GLN A 76 -4.63 -9.45 4.72
N GLU A 77 -4.21 -10.53 4.07
CA GLU A 77 -2.84 -11.05 4.09
C GLU A 77 -2.60 -11.99 2.91
N TRP A 78 -1.35 -12.07 2.47
CA TRP A 78 -0.88 -13.16 1.63
C TRP A 78 0.42 -13.70 2.23
N VAL A 79 0.30 -14.75 3.05
CA VAL A 79 1.41 -15.22 3.88
C VAL A 79 2.61 -15.69 3.03
N PRO A 80 3.85 -15.59 3.54
CA PRO A 80 5.06 -15.94 2.78
C PRO A 80 5.03 -17.33 2.13
N ARG A 81 4.51 -18.36 2.82
CA ARG A 81 4.37 -19.72 2.26
C ARG A 81 3.52 -19.74 0.99
N GLN A 82 2.40 -19.03 1.00
CA GLN A 82 1.47 -18.96 -0.13
C GLN A 82 2.07 -18.13 -1.27
N ILE A 83 2.75 -17.03 -0.97
CA ILE A 83 3.48 -16.25 -1.97
C ILE A 83 4.52 -17.13 -2.67
N THR A 84 5.37 -17.83 -1.90
CA THR A 84 6.41 -18.67 -2.49
C THR A 84 5.84 -19.82 -3.32
N ALA A 85 4.75 -20.44 -2.87
CA ALA A 85 4.08 -21.50 -3.61
C ALA A 85 3.47 -20.98 -4.91
N ALA A 86 2.83 -19.80 -4.91
CA ALA A 86 2.26 -19.20 -6.10
C ALA A 86 3.32 -18.80 -7.14
N VAL A 87 4.43 -18.20 -6.69
CA VAL A 87 5.56 -17.87 -7.58
C VAL A 87 6.18 -19.13 -8.18
N ALA A 88 6.35 -20.18 -7.39
CA ALA A 88 6.84 -21.47 -7.86
C ALA A 88 5.88 -22.12 -8.88
N ALA A 89 4.57 -22.10 -8.59
CA ALA A 89 3.54 -22.59 -9.51
C ALA A 89 3.47 -21.81 -10.82
N ALA A 90 3.91 -20.54 -10.83
CA ALA A 90 4.08 -19.73 -12.03
C ALA A 90 5.39 -20.04 -12.80
N GLY A 91 6.13 -21.08 -12.43
CA GLY A 91 7.38 -21.50 -13.09
C GLY A 91 8.59 -20.62 -12.77
N ARG A 92 8.57 -19.89 -11.64
CA ARG A 92 9.64 -18.98 -11.22
C ARG A 92 10.28 -19.43 -9.92
N GLN A 93 11.51 -18.99 -9.67
CA GLN A 93 12.20 -19.26 -8.40
C GLN A 93 11.91 -18.12 -7.40
N PRO A 94 11.18 -18.38 -6.29
CA PRO A 94 10.92 -17.36 -5.29
C PRO A 94 12.20 -17.00 -4.53
N ARG A 95 12.44 -15.70 -4.35
CA ARG A 95 13.58 -15.19 -3.57
C ARG A 95 13.12 -14.07 -2.63
N MET A 96 13.34 -14.25 -1.34
CA MET A 96 13.12 -13.18 -0.35
C MET A 96 14.33 -12.25 -0.37
N ARG A 97 14.09 -10.94 -0.41
CA ARG A 97 15.15 -9.95 -0.63
C ARG A 97 15.18 -8.87 0.44
N THR A 98 16.32 -8.22 0.57
CA THR A 98 16.45 -6.93 1.26
C THR A 98 16.01 -5.77 0.36
N THR A 99 16.01 -4.55 0.91
CA THR A 99 15.77 -3.30 0.15
C THR A 99 16.79 -3.09 -0.96
N LEU A 100 18.03 -3.56 -0.76
CA LEU A 100 19.12 -3.51 -1.74
C LEU A 100 19.10 -4.70 -2.72
N TYR A 101 18.04 -5.51 -2.73
CA TYR A 101 17.94 -6.70 -3.57
C TYR A 101 19.08 -7.71 -3.37
N ALA A 102 19.64 -7.79 -2.16
CA ALA A 102 20.43 -8.95 -1.74
C ALA A 102 19.50 -10.06 -1.21
N ASP A 103 20.02 -11.26 -0.97
CA ASP A 103 19.27 -12.31 -0.27
C ASP A 103 18.93 -11.85 1.15
N ALA A 104 17.69 -12.11 1.56
CA ALA A 104 17.28 -11.80 2.92
C ALA A 104 18.04 -12.69 3.93
N PRO A 105 18.51 -12.13 5.06
CA PRO A 105 19.15 -12.91 6.13
C PRO A 105 18.28 -14.08 6.56
N GLU A 106 18.92 -15.21 6.86
CA GLU A 106 18.23 -16.46 7.24
C GLU A 106 17.24 -16.25 8.39
N GLN A 107 17.66 -15.51 9.42
CA GLN A 107 16.81 -15.22 10.58
C GLN A 107 15.52 -14.48 10.18
N GLN A 108 15.59 -13.58 9.18
CA GLN A 108 14.41 -12.87 8.69
C GLN A 108 13.49 -13.78 7.88
N ARG A 109 14.07 -14.71 7.10
CA ARG A 109 13.30 -15.74 6.40
C ARG A 109 12.56 -16.62 7.39
N ILE A 110 13.24 -17.15 8.40
CA ILE A 110 12.63 -18.01 9.44
C ILE A 110 11.45 -17.28 10.09
N ARG A 111 11.66 -16.05 10.58
CA ARG A 111 10.60 -15.22 11.18
C ARG A 111 9.39 -15.03 10.26
N ALA A 112 9.61 -14.81 8.97
CA ALA A 112 8.52 -14.64 8.01
C ALA A 112 7.72 -15.94 7.80
N PHE A 113 8.38 -17.10 7.77
CA PHE A 113 7.72 -18.38 7.61
C PHE A 113 7.01 -18.88 8.88
N GLU A 114 7.51 -18.49 10.06
CA GLU A 114 6.99 -18.85 11.38
C GLU A 114 6.06 -17.79 11.99
N ALA A 115 5.73 -16.73 11.24
CA ALA A 115 4.79 -15.72 11.69
C ALA A 115 3.44 -16.35 12.06
N ALA A 116 2.92 -15.97 13.22
CA ALA A 116 1.60 -16.38 13.68
C ALA A 116 0.49 -15.79 12.80
N ASP A 117 -0.67 -16.44 12.79
CA ASP A 117 -1.83 -15.96 12.04
C ASP A 117 -2.25 -14.56 12.49
N LEU A 118 -2.69 -13.74 11.53
CA LEU A 118 -3.20 -12.41 11.84
C LEU A 118 -4.45 -12.47 12.70
N THR A 119 -4.40 -11.71 13.79
CA THR A 119 -5.55 -11.42 14.63
C THR A 119 -6.20 -10.11 14.18
N GLN A 120 -7.53 -10.02 14.31
CA GLN A 120 -8.25 -8.78 14.00
C GLN A 120 -7.84 -7.67 14.96
N ILE A 121 -7.41 -6.53 14.40
CA ILE A 121 -7.23 -5.32 15.19
C ILE A 121 -8.60 -4.74 15.54
N ILE A 122 -8.86 -4.60 16.84
CA ILE A 122 -9.95 -3.78 17.36
C ILE A 122 -9.47 -2.34 17.34
N ASN A 123 -9.91 -1.55 16.35
CA ASN A 123 -9.64 -0.12 16.32
C ASN A 123 -10.51 0.58 17.38
N THR A 124 -9.93 0.93 18.52
CA THR A 124 -10.58 1.81 19.50
C THR A 124 -10.70 3.21 18.91
N ASP A 125 -11.86 3.86 19.09
CA ASP A 125 -12.11 5.20 18.56
C ASP A 125 -11.11 6.18 19.20
N ALA A 126 -10.30 6.84 18.36
CA ALA A 126 -9.38 7.87 18.80
C ALA A 126 -10.22 9.09 19.16
N GLY A 127 -10.61 9.22 20.43
CA GLY A 127 -11.48 10.28 20.95
C GLY A 127 -11.25 11.62 20.24
N LYS A 128 -12.15 11.97 19.34
CA LYS A 128 -12.04 13.18 18.52
C LYS A 128 -12.36 14.39 19.38
N HIS A 129 -11.38 14.89 20.11
CA HIS A 129 -11.47 16.23 20.69
C HIS A 129 -11.21 17.26 19.59
N GLN A 130 -12.29 17.79 19.02
CA GLN A 130 -12.21 18.94 18.13
C GLN A 130 -11.74 20.14 18.93
N ARG A 131 -10.44 20.46 18.87
CA ARG A 131 -9.92 21.73 19.40
C ARG A 131 -10.48 22.85 18.53
N SER A 132 -11.20 23.80 19.14
CA SER A 132 -11.66 25.00 18.45
C SER A 132 -10.44 25.76 17.91
N LYS A 133 -10.38 25.97 16.59
CA LYS A 133 -9.33 26.76 15.94
C LYS A 133 -9.60 28.27 16.04
N VAL A 134 -10.50 28.69 16.93
CA VAL A 134 -10.79 30.10 17.16
C VAL A 134 -9.64 30.67 17.98
N LEU A 135 -8.72 31.36 17.31
CA LEU A 135 -7.84 32.32 17.98
C LEU A 135 -8.76 33.41 18.52
N GLN A 136 -8.76 33.62 19.84
CA GLN A 136 -9.49 34.73 20.44
C GLN A 136 -8.90 36.02 19.87
N ASP A 137 -9.70 36.77 19.13
CA ASP A 137 -9.29 38.05 18.55
C ASP A 137 -8.81 38.98 19.67
N ALA A 138 -7.58 39.47 19.53
CA ALA A 138 -6.93 40.45 20.42
C ALA A 138 -7.61 41.84 20.42
N ARG A 139 -8.87 41.93 20.00
CA ARG A 139 -9.71 43.13 20.08
C ARG A 139 -10.48 43.25 21.39
N THR A 140 -10.56 42.17 22.18
CA THR A 140 -11.35 42.16 23.43
C THR A 140 -10.63 42.85 24.60
N GLU A 141 -9.31 43.02 24.57
CA GLU A 141 -8.56 43.68 25.65
C GLU A 141 -8.49 45.20 25.50
N MET A 142 -8.59 45.75 24.28
CA MET A 142 -8.45 47.20 24.06
C MET A 142 -9.72 48.00 24.39
N GLN A 143 -10.90 47.37 24.46
CA GLN A 143 -12.14 48.06 24.87
C GLN A 143 -12.30 48.20 26.39
N ARG A 144 -11.49 47.53 27.20
CA ARG A 144 -11.54 47.65 28.68
C ARG A 144 -10.70 48.80 29.25
N SER A 145 -9.77 49.39 28.48
CA SER A 145 -8.93 50.49 29.00
C SER A 145 -9.44 51.90 28.69
N ILE A 146 -10.47 52.05 27.85
CA ILE A 146 -10.97 53.37 27.41
C ILE A 146 -12.23 53.80 28.19
N GLY A 147 -12.77 52.94 29.07
CA GLY A 147 -14.00 53.20 29.82
C GLY A 147 -13.81 53.54 31.31
N ALA A 148 -12.57 53.81 31.75
CA ALA A 148 -12.24 54.06 33.17
C ALA A 148 -11.79 55.50 33.46
N GLU A 149 -12.03 56.45 32.55
CA GLU A 149 -11.87 57.89 32.79
C GLU A 149 -13.18 58.63 32.48
N THR A 150 -14.10 58.58 33.45
CA THR A 150 -15.08 59.64 33.77
C THR A 150 -15.45 59.52 35.23
#